data_AF-A0A417CZD4-F1
#
_entry.id   AF-A0A417CZD4-F1
#
_cell.length_a   1.000
_cell.length_b   1.000
_cell.length_c   1.000
_cell.angle_alpha   90.00
_cell.angle_beta   90.00
_cell.angle_gamma   90.00
#
_symmetry.space_group_name_H-M   'P 1'
#
loop_
_entity.id
_entity.type
_entity.pdbx_description
1 polymer ?
#
loop_
_entity_poly.entity_id
_entity_poly.type
_entity_poly.pdbx_seq_one_letter_code
_entity_poly.pdbx_strand_id
1 'polypeptide(L)'
;MKSFKKVAVTILAAVMMLLISTTVFAADSPVKTSFNASLTKKTVTYTGKKQQPKVVVKNEAGKTIKAKYYTVKVKTCKNAGTYKVTIIGKGKYAGYTQTLTYKIKAKTQKVTLKSTDKYTVKASAVKKNSKTLKKAIKVTKKTGKVSYTTNNSKIKVNKNGKIVVAKGTKKGTYQVKVTVKAKNYKTVNKYITVTVK
;
A
#
# COMPACT_ATOMS: atom_id res chain seq x y z
N MET A 1 -7.65 -66.83 79.31
CA MET A 1 -8.44 -65.64 78.90
C MET A 1 -7.93 -65.17 77.55
N LYS A 2 -8.86 -64.84 76.65
CA LYS A 2 -8.66 -64.40 75.26
C LYS A 2 -7.78 -63.14 75.16
N SER A 3 -6.93 -63.06 74.14
CA SER A 3 -6.98 -61.94 73.17
C SER A 3 -6.00 -62.12 72.00
N PHE A 4 -6.58 -62.30 70.80
CA PHE A 4 -5.95 -62.04 69.50
C PHE A 4 -5.48 -60.58 69.40
N LYS A 5 -4.36 -60.31 68.71
CA LYS A 5 -4.19 -59.16 67.79
C LYS A 5 -2.85 -59.18 67.03
N LYS A 6 -2.96 -59.25 65.69
CA LYS A 6 -2.17 -58.53 64.64
C LYS A 6 -0.69 -58.94 64.48
N VAL A 7 -0.27 -59.71 63.47
CA VAL A 7 -0.16 -59.37 62.03
C VAL A 7 0.18 -57.88 61.82
N ALA A 8 1.48 -57.56 61.77
CA ALA A 8 2.03 -56.35 61.13
C ALA A 8 3.57 -56.41 61.07
N VAL A 9 4.13 -57.52 60.59
CA VAL A 9 5.53 -57.58 60.14
C VAL A 9 5.49 -57.36 58.63
N THR A 10 6.30 -56.42 58.11
CA THR A 10 6.72 -56.17 56.70
C THR A 10 6.35 -54.87 55.96
N ILE A 11 5.64 -53.88 56.53
CA ILE A 11 5.31 -52.61 55.79
C ILE A 11 6.21 -51.41 56.16
N LEU A 12 7.23 -51.58 57.01
CA LEU A 12 8.03 -50.43 57.49
C LEU A 12 9.28 -50.09 56.65
N ALA A 13 9.70 -50.94 55.71
CA ALA A 13 10.86 -50.65 54.86
C ALA A 13 10.50 -50.02 53.50
N ALA A 14 9.25 -50.14 53.04
CA ALA A 14 8.81 -49.62 51.75
C ALA A 14 8.33 -48.15 51.80
N VAL A 15 8.09 -47.58 52.99
CA VAL A 15 7.59 -46.20 53.15
C VAL A 15 8.73 -45.17 53.21
N MET A 16 9.97 -45.57 53.52
CA MET A 16 11.12 -44.64 53.55
C MET A 16 11.79 -44.38 52.19
N MET A 17 11.38 -45.05 51.10
CA MET A 17 11.86 -44.73 49.74
C MET A 17 10.93 -43.79 48.95
N LEU A 18 9.88 -43.25 49.56
CA LEU A 18 8.84 -42.50 48.85
C LEU A 18 8.73 -41.02 49.26
N LEU A 19 9.80 -40.43 49.81
CA LEU A 19 9.84 -39.01 50.20
C LEU A 19 11.14 -38.28 49.82
N ILE A 20 11.69 -38.61 48.66
CA ILE A 20 12.52 -37.67 47.88
C ILE A 20 11.94 -37.55 46.48
N SER A 21 10.67 -37.13 46.43
CA SER A 21 10.14 -36.43 45.27
C SER A 21 10.90 -35.11 45.15
N THR A 22 12.08 -35.16 44.55
CA THR A 22 12.69 -33.97 43.97
C THR A 22 11.70 -33.48 42.91
N THR A 23 10.88 -32.50 43.28
CA THR A 23 10.18 -31.69 42.30
C THR A 23 11.27 -30.99 41.50
N VAL A 24 11.69 -31.62 40.41
CA VAL A 24 12.33 -30.92 39.31
C VAL A 24 11.30 -29.92 38.82
N PHE A 25 11.36 -28.70 39.36
CA PHE A 25 10.73 -27.58 38.69
C PHE A 25 11.33 -27.56 37.29
N ALA A 26 10.53 -27.87 36.28
CA ALA A 26 10.91 -27.58 34.91
C ALA A 26 11.35 -26.12 34.90
N ALA A 27 12.62 -25.86 34.53
CA ALA A 27 13.11 -24.50 34.41
C ALA A 27 12.09 -23.72 33.59
N ASP A 28 11.58 -22.61 34.15
CA ASP A 28 10.64 -21.74 33.45
C ASP A 28 11.14 -21.57 32.02
N SER A 29 10.29 -21.95 31.05
CA SER A 29 10.64 -21.80 29.64
C SER A 29 11.12 -20.36 29.46
N PRO A 30 12.34 -20.12 28.94
CA PRO A 30 12.93 -18.79 28.94
C PRO A 30 11.93 -17.83 28.32
N VAL A 31 11.50 -16.82 29.10
CA VAL A 31 10.50 -15.83 28.66
C VAL A 31 10.94 -15.33 27.28
N LYS A 32 10.15 -15.65 26.25
CA LYS A 32 10.49 -15.27 24.87
C LYS A 32 10.55 -13.75 24.81
N THR A 33 11.77 -13.20 24.78
CA THR A 33 11.95 -11.75 24.78
C THR A 33 11.42 -11.17 23.46
N SER A 34 10.56 -10.14 23.56
CA SER A 34 10.00 -9.46 22.41
C SER A 34 10.85 -8.26 22.00
N PHE A 35 10.58 -7.69 20.82
CA PHE A 35 11.14 -6.41 20.41
C PHE A 35 10.08 -5.54 19.73
N ASN A 36 10.33 -4.24 19.70
CA ASN A 36 9.56 -3.27 18.93
C ASN A 36 10.42 -2.69 17.80
N ALA A 37 10.12 -3.10 16.58
CA ALA A 37 10.69 -2.57 15.36
C ALA A 37 9.84 -1.43 14.78
N SER A 38 10.53 -0.43 14.25
CA SER A 38 9.93 0.71 13.57
C SER A 38 10.73 1.09 12.33
N LEU A 39 10.10 1.81 11.41
CA LEU A 39 10.78 2.38 10.24
C LEU A 39 11.04 3.86 10.51
N THR A 40 12.25 4.35 10.22
CA THR A 40 12.55 5.79 10.34
C THR A 40 11.63 6.64 9.46
N LYS A 41 11.28 6.10 8.29
CA LYS A 41 10.24 6.65 7.41
C LYS A 41 9.34 5.52 6.94
N LYS A 42 8.12 5.49 7.45
CA LYS A 42 7.07 4.54 7.00
C LYS A 42 6.59 4.85 5.58
N THR A 43 6.73 6.09 5.16
CA THR A 43 6.26 6.56 3.85
C THR A 43 7.26 7.49 3.20
N VAL A 44 7.49 7.32 1.90
CA VAL A 44 8.28 8.22 1.05
C VAL A 44 7.53 8.51 -0.24
N THR A 45 8.00 9.46 -1.03
CA THR A 45 7.49 9.73 -2.37
C THR A 45 8.39 9.09 -3.42
N TYR A 46 7.81 8.65 -4.53
CA TYR A 46 8.54 8.13 -5.70
C TYR A 46 9.57 9.15 -6.22
N THR A 47 10.82 8.70 -6.31
CA THR A 47 11.97 9.53 -6.76
C THR A 47 12.49 9.15 -8.14
N GLY A 48 12.07 8.02 -8.72
CA GLY A 48 12.69 7.45 -9.91
C GLY A 48 13.93 6.60 -9.63
N LYS A 49 14.36 6.50 -8.38
CA LYS A 49 15.47 5.64 -7.93
C LYS A 49 14.96 4.50 -7.06
N LYS A 50 15.81 3.50 -6.83
CA LYS A 50 15.57 2.41 -5.87
C LYS A 50 15.54 2.98 -4.45
N GLN A 51 14.56 2.56 -3.64
CA GLN A 51 14.34 3.06 -2.27
C GLN A 51 14.11 1.88 -1.33
N GLN A 52 14.62 1.99 -0.09
CA GLN A 52 14.46 1.01 0.97
C GLN A 52 14.36 1.72 2.32
N PRO A 53 13.46 1.30 3.23
CA PRO A 53 13.35 1.91 4.54
C PRO A 53 14.50 1.47 5.47
N LYS A 54 14.89 2.36 6.38
CA LYS A 54 15.79 2.02 7.49
C LYS A 54 14.96 1.52 8.68
N VAL A 55 15.33 0.36 9.21
CA VAL A 55 14.68 -0.29 10.36
C VAL A 55 15.43 0.05 11.63
N VAL A 56 14.68 0.36 12.70
CA VAL A 56 15.19 0.53 14.07
C VAL A 56 14.47 -0.47 14.96
N VAL A 57 15.21 -1.26 15.74
CA VAL A 57 14.66 -2.29 16.61
C VAL A 57 15.06 -1.98 18.04
N LYS A 58 14.10 -1.97 18.96
CA LYS A 58 14.28 -1.69 20.38
C LYS A 58 13.72 -2.82 21.24
N ASN A 59 14.27 -3.05 22.42
CA ASN A 59 13.66 -3.92 23.42
C ASN A 59 12.50 -3.20 24.15
N GLU A 60 11.84 -3.89 25.07
CA GLU A 60 10.75 -3.35 25.88
C GLU A 60 11.17 -2.14 26.73
N ALA A 61 12.42 -2.14 27.22
CA ALA A 61 13.02 -1.00 27.93
C ALA A 61 13.46 0.16 26.98
N GLY A 62 13.14 0.10 25.68
CA GLY A 62 13.44 1.16 24.72
C GLY A 62 14.90 1.24 24.21
N LYS A 63 15.78 0.34 24.63
CA LYS A 63 17.18 0.24 24.20
C LYS A 63 17.30 -0.39 22.82
N THR A 64 18.13 0.21 21.95
CA THR A 64 18.38 -0.31 20.60
C THR A 64 19.02 -1.69 20.64
N ILE A 65 18.45 -2.61 19.88
CA ILE A 65 18.96 -3.97 19.71
C ILE A 65 19.98 -3.97 18.56
N LYS A 66 21.12 -4.63 18.76
CA LYS A 66 22.17 -4.76 17.73
C LYS A 66 21.70 -5.67 16.58
N ALA A 67 22.10 -5.36 15.35
CA ALA A 67 21.66 -6.07 14.14
C ALA A 67 21.95 -7.58 14.15
N LYS A 68 22.97 -8.06 14.89
CA LYS A 68 23.27 -9.50 15.03
C LYS A 68 22.13 -10.32 15.65
N TYR A 69 21.23 -9.68 16.40
CA TYR A 69 20.11 -10.34 17.10
C TYR A 69 18.81 -10.39 16.28
N TYR A 70 18.83 -9.98 15.01
CA TYR A 70 17.67 -10.10 14.13
C TYR A 70 18.08 -10.19 12.64
N THR A 71 17.12 -10.49 11.78
CA THR A 71 17.25 -10.42 10.33
C THR A 71 16.14 -9.55 9.76
N VAL A 72 16.46 -8.67 8.83
CA VAL A 72 15.46 -7.86 8.12
C VAL A 72 15.29 -8.41 6.71
N LYS A 73 14.09 -8.90 6.40
CA LYS A 73 13.67 -9.25 5.05
C LYS A 73 12.91 -8.07 4.45
N VAL A 74 13.54 -7.36 3.52
CA VAL A 74 12.94 -6.24 2.81
C VAL A 74 13.42 -6.20 1.37
N LYS A 75 12.51 -5.90 0.43
CA LYS A 75 12.84 -5.69 -0.97
C LYS A 75 13.20 -4.24 -1.22
N THR A 76 14.28 -4.02 -1.97
CA THR A 76 14.56 -2.70 -2.55
C THR A 76 13.57 -2.42 -3.69
N CYS A 77 12.80 -1.33 -3.59
CA CYS A 77 11.71 -1.04 -4.52
C CYS A 77 11.87 0.33 -5.18
N LYS A 78 11.63 0.39 -6.50
CA LYS A 78 11.66 1.65 -7.27
C LYS A 78 10.27 2.25 -7.47
N ASN A 79 9.25 1.43 -7.66
CA ASN A 79 7.92 1.89 -8.06
C ASN A 79 7.08 2.36 -6.86
N ALA A 80 6.03 3.13 -7.14
CA ALA A 80 5.03 3.43 -6.13
C ALA A 80 4.28 2.15 -5.74
N GLY A 81 3.98 1.99 -4.45
CA GLY A 81 3.37 0.79 -3.92
C GLY A 81 3.50 0.67 -2.41
N THR A 82 2.92 -0.40 -1.90
CA THR A 82 2.99 -0.80 -0.49
C THR A 82 3.79 -2.08 -0.39
N TYR A 83 4.76 -2.11 0.52
CA TYR A 83 5.74 -3.19 0.68
C TYR A 83 5.79 -3.64 2.13
N LYS A 84 6.09 -4.92 2.33
CA LYS A 84 6.27 -5.50 3.66
C LYS A 84 7.76 -5.53 4.01
N VAL A 85 8.03 -5.26 5.29
CA VAL A 85 9.34 -5.39 5.93
C VAL A 85 9.15 -6.38 7.07
N THR A 86 9.81 -7.53 7.02
CA THR A 86 9.69 -8.55 8.06
C THR A 86 10.98 -8.63 8.86
N ILE A 87 10.87 -8.47 10.17
CA ILE A 87 11.98 -8.54 11.12
C ILE A 87 11.81 -9.85 11.88
N ILE A 88 12.83 -10.71 11.83
CA ILE A 88 12.84 -12.03 12.48
C ILE A 88 13.93 -12.01 13.55
N GLY A 89 13.55 -12.26 14.79
CA GLY A 89 14.49 -12.31 15.92
C GLY A 89 15.42 -13.52 15.88
N LYS A 90 16.61 -13.37 16.47
CA LYS A 90 17.64 -14.39 16.62
C LYS A 90 18.09 -14.47 18.09
N GLY A 91 18.73 -15.58 18.47
CA GLY A 91 19.23 -15.79 19.84
C GLY A 91 18.10 -15.66 20.86
N LYS A 92 18.25 -14.80 21.87
CA LYS A 92 17.20 -14.58 22.88
C LYS A 92 15.86 -14.07 22.35
N TYR A 93 15.83 -13.51 21.12
CA TYR A 93 14.61 -13.06 20.45
C TYR A 93 14.09 -14.09 19.43
N ALA A 94 14.66 -15.30 19.39
CA ALA A 94 14.26 -16.33 18.43
C ALA A 94 12.77 -16.68 18.59
N GLY A 95 12.10 -16.90 17.45
CA GLY A 95 10.65 -17.16 17.40
C GLY A 95 9.78 -15.89 17.40
N TYR A 96 10.33 -14.70 17.72
CA TYR A 96 9.59 -13.45 17.59
C TYR A 96 9.75 -12.86 16.17
N THR A 97 8.64 -12.49 15.55
CA THR A 97 8.61 -11.88 14.21
C THR A 97 7.68 -10.69 14.21
N GLN A 98 8.13 -9.58 13.62
CA GLN A 98 7.30 -8.39 13.40
C GLN A 98 7.29 -7.99 11.94
N THR A 99 6.12 -7.68 11.40
CA THR A 99 5.97 -7.19 10.02
C THR A 99 5.52 -5.74 10.03
N LEU A 100 6.26 -4.90 9.31
CA LEU A 100 5.96 -3.48 9.12
C LEU A 100 5.59 -3.21 7.67
N THR A 101 4.79 -2.16 7.48
CA THR A 101 4.41 -1.70 6.14
C THR A 101 5.20 -0.46 5.75
N TYR A 102 5.76 -0.46 4.54
CA TYR A 102 6.46 0.65 3.92
C TYR A 102 5.74 1.09 2.64
N LYS A 103 5.49 2.40 2.49
CA LYS A 103 4.76 2.93 1.33
C LYS A 103 5.61 3.91 0.52
N ILE A 104 5.76 3.63 -0.78
CA ILE A 104 6.25 4.59 -1.77
C ILE A 104 5.01 5.23 -2.42
N LYS A 105 4.70 6.47 -2.06
CA LYS A 105 3.60 7.25 -2.63
C LYS A 105 3.89 7.64 -4.08
N ALA A 106 2.85 7.60 -4.90
CA ALA A 106 2.90 8.15 -6.26
C ALA A 106 3.23 9.65 -6.23
N LYS A 107 4.14 10.07 -7.12
CA LYS A 107 4.56 11.47 -7.24
C LYS A 107 3.46 12.29 -7.94
N THR A 108 3.33 13.57 -7.60
CA THR A 108 2.51 14.49 -8.40
C THR A 108 3.15 14.70 -9.78
N GLN A 109 2.34 14.78 -10.83
CA GLN A 109 2.81 15.18 -12.16
C GLN A 109 2.20 16.54 -12.51
N LYS A 110 3.00 17.40 -13.12
CA LYS A 110 2.51 18.66 -13.68
C LYS A 110 1.75 18.34 -14.96
N VAL A 111 0.55 18.90 -15.13
CA VAL A 111 -0.22 18.73 -16.37
C VAL A 111 -0.85 20.07 -16.70
N THR A 112 -0.54 20.58 -17.89
CA THR A 112 -1.03 21.87 -18.37
C THR A 112 -1.81 21.67 -19.66
N LEU A 113 -3.05 22.16 -19.70
CA LEU A 113 -3.78 22.38 -20.94
C LEU A 113 -3.28 23.70 -21.55
N LYS A 114 -2.67 23.65 -22.74
CA LYS A 114 -2.28 24.85 -23.50
C LYS A 114 -3.41 25.38 -24.38
N SER A 115 -4.43 24.57 -24.62
CA SER A 115 -5.64 24.96 -25.34
C SER A 115 -6.66 25.58 -24.36
N THR A 116 -7.65 26.30 -24.89
CA THR A 116 -8.82 26.72 -24.11
C THR A 116 -9.55 25.51 -23.52
N ASP A 117 -10.17 25.72 -22.38
CA ASP A 117 -11.02 24.76 -21.69
C ASP A 117 -12.50 24.90 -22.07
N LYS A 118 -12.85 25.87 -22.92
CA LYS A 118 -14.24 26.11 -23.37
C LYS A 118 -14.29 26.32 -24.87
N TYR A 119 -15.21 25.61 -25.52
CA TYR A 119 -15.52 25.75 -26.94
C TYR A 119 -17.01 25.96 -27.14
N THR A 120 -17.37 26.78 -28.13
CA THR A 120 -18.75 27.00 -28.53
C THR A 120 -18.94 26.61 -29.99
N VAL A 121 -20.02 25.89 -30.28
CA VAL A 121 -20.42 25.46 -31.63
C VAL A 121 -21.86 25.90 -31.86
N LYS A 122 -22.14 26.51 -33.02
CA LYS A 122 -23.52 26.87 -33.37
C LYS A 122 -24.34 25.61 -33.64
N ALA A 123 -25.55 25.52 -33.12
CA ALA A 123 -26.47 24.41 -33.38
C ALA A 123 -26.76 24.24 -34.87
N SER A 124 -26.85 25.36 -35.61
CA SER A 124 -27.02 25.35 -37.07
C SER A 124 -25.85 24.67 -37.80
N ALA A 125 -24.61 24.86 -37.33
CA ALA A 125 -23.42 24.27 -37.92
C ALA A 125 -23.37 22.74 -37.78
N VAL A 126 -24.13 22.18 -36.83
CA VAL A 126 -24.22 20.74 -36.60
C VAL A 126 -25.57 20.13 -36.99
N LYS A 127 -26.49 20.91 -37.56
CA LYS A 127 -27.83 20.40 -37.95
C LYS A 127 -27.74 19.32 -39.03
N LYS A 128 -26.97 19.59 -40.09
CA LYS A 128 -26.83 18.67 -41.25
C LYS A 128 -25.46 17.96 -41.29
N ASN A 129 -24.41 18.60 -40.77
CA ASN A 129 -23.03 18.14 -40.85
C ASN A 129 -22.39 18.00 -39.47
N SER A 130 -21.23 17.34 -39.40
CA SER A 130 -20.40 17.38 -38.18
C SER A 130 -19.50 18.61 -38.18
N LYS A 131 -19.17 19.14 -36.99
CA LYS A 131 -18.18 20.21 -36.83
C LYS A 131 -16.93 19.68 -36.15
N THR A 132 -15.79 19.88 -36.78
CA THR A 132 -14.48 19.52 -36.21
C THR A 132 -13.76 20.75 -35.67
N LEU A 133 -13.33 20.69 -34.42
CA LEU A 133 -12.47 21.67 -33.76
C LEU A 133 -11.03 21.15 -33.82
N LYS A 134 -10.26 21.67 -34.79
CA LYS A 134 -8.85 21.29 -34.99
C LYS A 134 -8.00 21.83 -33.82
N LYS A 135 -7.02 21.04 -33.35
CA LYS A 135 -6.10 21.39 -32.24
C LYS A 135 -6.80 21.77 -30.92
N ALA A 136 -7.99 21.22 -30.66
CA ALA A 136 -8.81 21.60 -29.53
C ALA A 136 -8.22 21.19 -28.16
N ILE A 137 -7.36 20.17 -28.12
CA ILE A 137 -6.75 19.70 -26.87
C ILE A 137 -5.25 19.56 -27.05
N LYS A 138 -4.47 20.44 -26.40
CA LYS A 138 -3.01 20.33 -26.32
C LYS A 138 -2.56 20.20 -24.87
N VAL A 139 -2.18 18.98 -24.47
CA VAL A 139 -1.66 18.70 -23.12
C VAL A 139 -0.14 18.77 -23.12
N THR A 140 0.45 19.51 -22.18
CA THR A 140 1.90 19.68 -22.04
C THR A 140 2.36 19.48 -20.59
N LYS A 141 3.69 19.44 -20.38
CA LYS A 141 4.38 19.22 -19.09
C LYS A 141 4.04 17.87 -18.41
N LYS A 142 3.31 16.99 -19.11
CA LYS A 142 2.86 15.68 -18.64
C LYS A 142 3.99 14.65 -18.64
N THR A 143 3.94 13.73 -17.70
CA THR A 143 4.75 12.49 -17.73
C THR A 143 3.96 11.32 -18.30
N GLY A 144 2.65 11.29 -18.05
CA GLY A 144 1.80 10.16 -18.42
C GLY A 144 1.24 10.15 -19.85
N LYS A 145 0.57 9.04 -20.15
CA LYS A 145 -0.27 8.86 -21.33
C LYS A 145 -1.56 9.66 -21.14
N VAL A 146 -1.99 10.34 -22.21
CA VAL A 146 -3.25 11.08 -22.25
C VAL A 146 -4.33 10.18 -22.81
N SER A 147 -5.51 10.22 -22.21
CA SER A 147 -6.73 9.60 -22.71
C SER A 147 -7.90 10.57 -22.58
N TYR A 148 -8.93 10.34 -23.38
CA TYR A 148 -10.12 11.20 -23.43
C TYR A 148 -11.37 10.35 -23.22
N THR A 149 -12.29 10.86 -22.42
CA THR A 149 -13.65 10.33 -22.34
C THR A 149 -14.63 11.50 -22.47
N THR A 150 -15.82 11.24 -23.01
CA THR A 150 -16.86 12.26 -23.16
C THR A 150 -18.11 11.82 -22.44
N ASN A 151 -18.91 12.78 -21.98
CA ASN A 151 -20.21 12.49 -21.35
C ASN A 151 -21.34 12.30 -22.39
N ASN A 152 -21.03 12.39 -23.69
CA ASN A 152 -22.00 12.23 -24.76
C ASN A 152 -21.34 11.64 -26.02
N SER A 153 -21.96 10.60 -26.57
CA SER A 153 -21.45 9.85 -27.74
C SER A 153 -21.36 10.67 -29.03
N LYS A 154 -22.12 11.78 -29.13
CA LYS A 154 -22.03 12.73 -30.25
C LYS A 154 -20.83 13.67 -30.14
N ILE A 155 -20.15 13.72 -28.99
CA ILE A 155 -18.87 14.41 -28.84
C ILE A 155 -17.76 13.36 -28.86
N LYS A 156 -16.91 13.40 -29.88
CA LYS A 156 -15.80 12.45 -30.05
C LYS A 156 -14.46 13.18 -30.00
N VAL A 157 -13.45 12.50 -29.47
CA VAL A 157 -12.07 13.03 -29.41
C VAL A 157 -11.13 12.00 -29.96
N ASN A 158 -10.30 12.39 -30.92
CA ASN A 158 -9.31 11.49 -31.49
C ASN A 158 -7.98 11.51 -30.71
N LYS A 159 -7.06 10.61 -31.07
CA LYS A 159 -5.72 10.51 -30.45
C LYS A 159 -4.90 11.80 -30.50
N ASN A 160 -5.19 12.70 -31.44
CA ASN A 160 -4.49 13.97 -31.62
C ASN A 160 -5.18 15.14 -30.88
N GLY A 161 -6.20 14.87 -30.07
CA GLY A 161 -6.94 15.90 -29.34
C GLY A 161 -7.82 16.79 -30.20
N LYS A 162 -8.22 16.34 -31.40
CA LYS A 162 -9.27 17.00 -32.19
C LYS A 162 -10.62 16.60 -31.62
N ILE A 163 -11.49 17.59 -31.37
CA ILE A 163 -12.87 17.36 -30.94
C ILE A 163 -13.77 17.38 -32.18
N VAL A 164 -14.66 16.40 -32.30
CA VAL A 164 -15.70 16.32 -33.32
C VAL A 164 -17.05 16.37 -32.63
N VAL A 165 -17.87 17.35 -33.01
CA VAL A 165 -19.28 17.45 -32.64
C VAL A 165 -20.09 16.87 -33.79
N ALA A 166 -20.75 15.74 -33.56
CA ALA A 166 -21.47 14.99 -34.58
C ALA A 166 -22.70 15.75 -35.10
N LYS A 167 -23.16 15.35 -36.28
CA LYS A 167 -24.41 15.87 -36.85
C LYS A 167 -25.61 15.59 -35.93
N GLY A 168 -26.56 16.51 -35.90
CA GLY A 168 -27.76 16.44 -35.05
C GLY A 168 -27.46 16.50 -33.55
N THR A 169 -26.33 17.07 -33.13
CA THR A 169 -26.09 17.34 -31.71
C THR A 169 -27.03 18.46 -31.26
N LYS A 170 -27.83 18.20 -30.22
CA LYS A 170 -28.81 19.16 -29.69
C LYS A 170 -28.09 20.32 -28.99
N LYS A 171 -28.81 21.42 -28.77
CA LYS A 171 -28.32 22.50 -27.91
C LYS A 171 -28.06 21.96 -26.50
N GLY A 172 -26.99 22.42 -25.87
CA GLY A 172 -26.60 21.96 -24.54
C GLY A 172 -25.10 22.07 -24.29
N THR A 173 -24.71 21.66 -23.09
CA THR A 173 -23.33 21.71 -22.62
C THR A 173 -22.80 20.30 -22.41
N TYR A 174 -21.66 20.01 -23.02
CA TYR A 174 -21.01 18.71 -22.99
C TYR A 174 -19.61 18.83 -22.40
N GLN A 175 -19.09 17.73 -21.85
CA GLN A 175 -17.78 17.69 -21.23
C GLN A 175 -16.89 16.61 -21.85
N VAL A 176 -15.65 17.01 -22.12
CA VAL A 176 -14.54 16.12 -22.42
C VAL A 176 -13.65 16.05 -21.18
N LYS A 177 -13.50 14.85 -20.61
CA LYS A 177 -12.54 14.57 -19.54
C LYS A 177 -11.21 14.16 -20.16
N VAL A 178 -10.18 14.94 -19.87
CA VAL A 178 -8.79 14.68 -20.24
C VAL A 178 -8.10 14.03 -19.04
N THR A 179 -7.71 12.77 -19.19
CA THR A 179 -7.05 12.00 -18.13
C THR A 179 -5.59 11.75 -18.48
N VAL A 180 -4.69 12.02 -17.53
CA VAL A 180 -3.25 11.74 -17.66
C VAL A 180 -2.84 10.71 -16.61
N LYS A 181 -2.40 9.53 -17.06
CA LYS A 181 -2.04 8.39 -16.21
C LYS A 181 -0.60 7.94 -16.45
N ALA A 182 0.12 7.63 -15.36
CA ALA A 182 1.44 6.99 -15.37
C ALA A 182 1.61 6.11 -14.13
N LYS A 183 2.36 5.01 -14.25
CA LYS A 183 2.49 3.95 -13.22
C LYS A 183 2.86 4.46 -11.82
N ASN A 184 3.74 5.47 -11.72
CA ASN A 184 4.28 5.96 -10.46
C ASN A 184 3.84 7.39 -10.10
N TYR A 185 2.84 7.91 -10.81
CA TYR A 185 2.36 9.28 -10.62
C TYR A 185 0.86 9.30 -10.34
N LYS A 186 0.43 10.30 -9.58
CA LYS A 186 -1.00 10.54 -9.36
C LYS A 186 -1.68 10.82 -10.70
N THR A 187 -2.86 10.21 -10.90
CA THR A 187 -3.71 10.51 -12.07
C THR A 187 -4.16 11.96 -12.00
N VAL A 188 -4.06 12.68 -13.12
CA VAL A 188 -4.59 14.04 -13.23
C VAL A 188 -5.75 14.04 -14.21
N ASN A 189 -6.87 14.64 -13.81
CA ASN A 189 -8.01 14.88 -14.67
C ASN A 189 -8.16 16.39 -14.90
N LYS A 190 -8.42 16.76 -16.14
CA LYS A 190 -8.83 18.10 -16.56
C LYS A 190 -10.10 17.97 -17.38
N TYR A 191 -10.87 19.05 -17.47
CA TYR A 191 -12.14 19.04 -18.19
C TYR A 191 -12.15 20.17 -19.21
N ILE A 192 -12.76 19.89 -20.35
CA ILE A 192 -13.02 20.85 -21.41
C ILE A 192 -14.52 20.83 -21.68
N THR A 193 -15.12 22.01 -21.75
CA THR A 193 -16.54 22.21 -22.00
C THR A 193 -16.76 22.51 -23.48
N VAL A 194 -17.76 21.87 -24.08
CA VAL A 194 -18.22 22.11 -25.44
C VAL A 194 -19.70 22.48 -25.38
N THR A 195 -20.02 23.72 -25.69
CA THR A 195 -21.40 24.22 -25.68
C THR A 195 -21.93 24.31 -27.11
N VAL A 196 -23.09 23.72 -27.35
CA VAL A 196 -23.85 23.86 -28.60
C VAL A 196 -25.00 24.83 -28.35
N LYS A 197 -25.04 25.96 -29.07
CA LYS A 197 -26.05 27.02 -28.89
C LYS A 197 -26.71 27.46 -30.20
#